data_AF-A0A7R9QV10-F1
#
_entry.id   AF-A0A7R9QV10-F1
#
_cell.length_a   1.000
_cell.length_b   1.000
_cell.length_c   1.000
_cell.angle_alpha   90.00
_cell.angle_beta   90.00
_cell.angle_gamma   90.00
#
_symmetry.space_group_name_H-M   'P 1'
#
loop_
_entity.id
_entity.type
_entity.pdbx_description
1 polymer ?
#
loop_
_entity_poly.entity_id
_entity_poly.type
_entity_poly.pdbx_seq_one_letter_code
_entity_poly.pdbx_strand_id
1 'polypeptide(L)'
;MSTRSHGRWFHPNISGVDAEKMLMERGFEGSFLARPSKSNPGDFTLSVRRNGQVTHIKIQNTGDYYDLYGGEKFATLAELVQYYMENMGQLKEKNGEVIELKFPLNSSDPTSERWFHGPLSGKDAERLVLEKGKNGSFLVRESQSKPGDYVLTVRTDDKVTHVMIRFQDNKFDVGGGDKFDSLSDLVEHYKKNPMVETTGTVVHLKNPFNATRITASTIENRVKVLTKENVQNFGKAGFWEEFEDIKDMKEDEMNATQSRQLMANVDTSSMNNTDSDANEHNYTKHTLLPALPLLPNSALPHNHCQCQHTN
;
A
#
# COMPACT_ATOMS: atom_id res chain seq x y z
N MET A 1 2.33 -22.87 -14.54
CA MET A 1 1.24 -21.93 -14.18
C MET A 1 1.85 -20.54 -14.18
N SER A 2 1.55 -19.74 -15.21
CA SER A 2 2.18 -18.43 -15.42
C SER A 2 1.62 -17.41 -14.43
N THR A 3 2.49 -16.80 -13.64
CA THR A 3 2.15 -15.70 -12.74
C THR A 3 1.64 -14.52 -13.58
N ARG A 4 0.33 -14.29 -13.57
CA ARG A 4 -0.31 -13.13 -14.23
C ARG A 4 0.39 -11.84 -13.77
N SER A 5 1.06 -11.16 -14.69
CA SER A 5 1.75 -9.88 -14.48
C SER A 5 0.71 -8.75 -14.32
N HIS A 6 0.01 -8.73 -13.20
CA HIS A 6 -1.03 -7.74 -12.95
C HIS A 6 -0.44 -6.32 -12.86
N GLY A 7 -0.46 -5.58 -13.97
CA GLY A 7 -0.21 -4.14 -14.02
C GLY A 7 1.25 -3.69 -14.17
N ARG A 8 2.22 -4.61 -14.31
CA ARG A 8 3.63 -4.22 -14.51
C ARG A 8 3.87 -3.50 -15.84
N TRP A 9 3.00 -3.66 -16.84
CA TRP A 9 3.04 -2.92 -18.10
C TRP A 9 2.59 -1.46 -18.00
N PHE A 10 2.13 -1.01 -16.82
CA PHE A 10 1.75 0.38 -16.59
C PHE A 10 2.94 1.19 -16.09
N HIS A 11 3.27 2.27 -16.78
CA HIS A 11 4.38 3.17 -16.47
C HIS A 11 3.82 4.53 -16.06
N PRO A 12 3.80 4.86 -14.75
CA PRO A 12 3.12 6.05 -14.26
C PRO A 12 3.80 7.37 -14.66
N ASN A 13 5.13 7.36 -14.87
CA ASN A 13 5.93 8.59 -14.90
C ASN A 13 6.64 8.85 -16.24
N ILE A 14 6.25 8.17 -17.32
CA ILE A 14 6.96 8.27 -18.62
C ILE A 14 6.19 9.09 -19.66
N SER A 15 6.91 9.80 -20.54
CA SER A 15 6.31 10.49 -21.69
C SER A 15 6.10 9.56 -22.89
N GLY A 16 5.48 10.09 -23.95
CA GLY A 16 5.43 9.39 -25.24
C GLY A 16 6.80 9.11 -25.82
N VAL A 17 7.69 10.10 -25.81
CA VAL A 17 9.06 9.97 -26.30
C VAL A 17 9.84 8.93 -25.50
N ASP A 18 9.70 8.93 -24.18
CA ASP A 18 10.34 7.92 -23.31
C ASP A 18 9.80 6.52 -23.62
N ALA A 19 8.48 6.38 -23.81
CA ALA A 19 7.86 5.12 -24.16
C ALA A 19 8.33 4.58 -25.52
N GLU A 20 8.47 5.45 -26.53
CA GLU A 20 9.02 5.09 -27.84
C GLU A 20 10.44 4.55 -27.69
N LYS A 21 11.31 5.29 -27.00
CA LYS A 21 12.69 4.88 -26.74
C LYS A 21 12.73 3.52 -26.05
N MET A 22 11.97 3.34 -24.98
CA MET A 22 11.93 2.08 -24.22
C MET A 22 11.45 0.90 -25.06
N LEU A 23 10.39 1.07 -25.85
CA LEU A 23 9.86 0.02 -26.72
C LEU A 23 10.83 -0.32 -27.86
N MET A 24 11.59 0.66 -28.37
CA MET A 24 12.60 0.44 -29.40
C MET A 24 13.85 -0.26 -28.88
N GLU A 25 14.35 0.14 -27.71
CA GLU A 25 15.59 -0.38 -27.14
C GLU A 25 15.41 -1.74 -26.47
N ARG A 26 14.28 -1.95 -25.77
CA ARG A 26 14.05 -3.13 -24.92
C ARG A 26 12.92 -4.03 -25.40
N GLY A 27 12.00 -3.48 -26.19
CA GLY A 27 10.86 -4.22 -26.73
C GLY A 27 11.20 -4.94 -28.04
N PHE A 28 10.19 -5.65 -28.54
CA PHE A 28 10.17 -6.33 -29.84
C PHE A 28 8.76 -6.19 -30.44
N GLU A 29 8.54 -6.73 -31.63
CA GLU A 29 7.26 -6.63 -32.34
C GLU A 29 6.09 -7.14 -31.48
N GLY A 30 5.04 -6.32 -31.32
CA GLY A 30 3.91 -6.59 -30.43
C GLY A 30 4.17 -6.30 -28.95
N SER A 31 5.32 -5.71 -28.61
CA SER A 31 5.57 -5.19 -27.26
C SER A 31 4.72 -3.96 -26.98
N PHE A 32 4.21 -3.84 -25.77
CA PHE A 32 3.34 -2.73 -25.40
C PHE A 32 3.54 -2.27 -23.96
N LEU A 33 3.14 -1.04 -23.70
CA LEU A 33 3.03 -0.48 -22.35
C LEU A 33 1.88 0.53 -22.30
N ALA A 34 1.32 0.75 -21.12
CA ALA A 34 0.36 1.82 -20.89
C ALA A 34 0.97 2.90 -19.98
N ARG A 35 0.54 4.15 -20.17
CA ARG A 35 1.02 5.30 -19.39
C ARG A 35 -0.06 6.38 -19.31
N PRO A 36 0.01 7.31 -18.34
CA PRO A 36 -0.82 8.51 -18.37
C PRO A 36 -0.61 9.33 -19.65
N SER A 37 -1.67 10.00 -20.10
CA SER A 37 -1.61 10.92 -21.22
C SER A 37 -1.09 12.28 -20.76
N LYS A 38 -0.01 12.77 -21.37
CA LYS A 38 0.52 14.12 -21.10
C LYS A 38 -0.26 15.22 -21.84
N SER A 39 -0.91 14.89 -22.96
CA SER A 39 -1.67 15.87 -23.76
C SER A 39 -3.09 16.06 -23.25
N ASN A 40 -3.68 15.04 -22.62
CA ASN A 40 -5.02 15.08 -22.04
C ASN A 40 -4.95 14.53 -20.61
N PRO A 41 -4.77 15.39 -19.58
CA PRO A 41 -4.75 14.96 -18.19
C PRO A 41 -6.03 14.18 -17.83
N GLY A 42 -5.89 13.08 -17.09
CA GLY A 42 -6.99 12.17 -16.74
C GLY A 42 -7.15 10.96 -17.67
N ASP A 43 -6.71 11.10 -18.94
CA ASP A 43 -6.71 10.01 -19.92
C ASP A 43 -5.41 9.18 -19.88
N PHE A 44 -5.41 8.04 -20.57
CA PHE A 44 -4.26 7.16 -20.70
C PHE A 44 -3.85 6.98 -22.17
N THR A 45 -2.66 6.41 -22.38
CA THR A 45 -2.15 6.07 -23.70
C THR A 45 -1.55 4.67 -23.66
N LEU A 46 -1.98 3.82 -24.59
CA LEU A 46 -1.39 2.53 -24.88
C LEU A 46 -0.36 2.71 -26.01
N SER A 47 0.91 2.45 -25.71
CA SER A 47 2.01 2.56 -26.68
C SER A 47 2.39 1.15 -27.11
N VAL A 48 2.38 0.87 -28.41
CA VAL A 48 2.59 -0.46 -28.97
C VAL A 48 3.64 -0.40 -30.05
N ARG A 49 4.66 -1.26 -29.97
CA ARG A 49 5.66 -1.43 -31.03
C ARG A 49 5.09 -2.33 -32.13
N ARG A 50 4.96 -1.78 -33.32
CA ARG A 50 4.54 -2.50 -34.52
C ARG A 50 5.20 -1.97 -35.78
N ASN A 51 5.50 -2.83 -36.74
CA ASN A 51 6.11 -2.49 -38.03
C ASN A 51 7.40 -1.67 -37.88
N GLY A 52 8.20 -1.95 -36.84
CA GLY A 52 9.41 -1.19 -36.53
C GLY A 52 9.17 0.25 -36.05
N GLN A 53 7.92 0.63 -35.77
CA GLN A 53 7.50 1.93 -35.25
C GLN A 53 6.72 1.74 -33.94
N VAL A 54 6.43 2.84 -33.24
CA VAL A 54 5.58 2.83 -32.04
C VAL A 54 4.32 3.62 -32.33
N THR A 55 3.17 2.97 -32.18
CA THR A 55 1.86 3.60 -32.29
C THR A 55 1.37 3.96 -30.89
N HIS A 56 0.80 5.16 -30.75
CA HIS A 56 0.16 5.62 -29.52
C HIS A 56 -1.37 5.65 -29.67
N ILE A 57 -2.06 4.86 -28.85
CA ILE A 57 -3.50 4.72 -28.87
C ILE A 57 -4.06 5.39 -27.62
N LYS A 58 -4.95 6.36 -27.81
CA LYS A 58 -5.61 7.06 -26.70
C LYS A 58 -6.60 6.12 -26.02
N ILE A 59 -6.54 6.06 -24.70
CA ILE A 59 -7.55 5.44 -23.85
C ILE A 59 -8.26 6.58 -23.12
N GLN A 60 -9.55 6.72 -23.32
CA GLN A 60 -10.34 7.72 -22.62
C GLN A 60 -10.79 7.18 -21.27
N ASN A 61 -10.76 8.03 -20.25
CA ASN A 61 -11.33 7.74 -18.94
C ASN A 61 -12.49 8.71 -18.68
N THR A 62 -13.72 8.21 -18.70
CA THR A 62 -14.93 9.03 -18.49
C THR A 62 -15.27 9.22 -17.00
N GLY A 63 -14.57 8.51 -16.10
CA GLY A 63 -14.94 8.38 -14.69
C GLY A 63 -15.75 7.11 -14.41
N ASP A 64 -16.52 6.63 -15.39
CA ASP A 64 -17.35 5.42 -15.26
C ASP A 64 -16.70 4.20 -15.92
N TYR A 65 -15.98 4.40 -17.03
CA TYR A 65 -15.36 3.33 -17.79
C TYR A 65 -14.16 3.83 -18.61
N TYR A 66 -13.36 2.87 -19.07
CA TYR A 66 -12.25 3.05 -20.00
C TYR A 66 -12.66 2.56 -21.38
N ASP A 67 -12.39 3.35 -22.42
CA ASP A 67 -12.60 2.92 -23.80
C ASP A 67 -11.45 3.31 -24.73
N LEU A 68 -11.38 2.62 -25.87
CA LEU A 68 -10.48 2.91 -26.98
C LEU A 68 -11.31 3.40 -28.16
N TYR A 69 -11.36 4.72 -28.37
CA TYR A 69 -11.99 5.36 -29.54
C TYR A 69 -13.41 4.84 -29.85
N GLY A 70 -14.27 4.66 -28.85
CA GLY A 70 -15.65 4.21 -29.03
C GLY A 70 -15.82 2.71 -29.32
N GLY A 71 -14.80 1.89 -29.02
CA GLY A 71 -14.90 0.44 -28.98
C GLY A 71 -15.58 -0.09 -27.71
N GLU A 72 -15.13 -1.26 -27.25
CA GLU A 72 -15.59 -1.87 -26.00
C GLU A 72 -15.26 -1.00 -24.77
N LYS A 73 -16.12 -1.10 -23.75
CA LYS A 73 -16.00 -0.35 -22.49
C LYS A 73 -15.55 -1.29 -21.37
N PHE A 74 -14.60 -0.85 -20.57
CA PHE A 74 -14.00 -1.65 -19.50
C PHE A 74 -14.07 -0.93 -18.16
N ALA A 75 -14.24 -1.67 -17.06
CA ALA A 75 -14.27 -1.06 -15.72
C ALA A 75 -12.86 -0.68 -15.25
N THR A 76 -11.82 -1.41 -15.70
CA THR A 76 -10.43 -1.10 -15.37
C THR A 76 -9.50 -1.16 -16.57
N LEU A 77 -8.38 -0.42 -16.51
CA LEU A 77 -7.28 -0.55 -17.49
C LEU A 77 -6.73 -1.99 -17.59
N ALA A 78 -6.79 -2.74 -16.48
CA ALA A 78 -6.28 -4.11 -16.46
C ALA A 78 -7.18 -5.05 -17.28
N GLU A 79 -8.49 -4.92 -17.14
CA GLU A 79 -9.46 -5.64 -17.96
C GLU A 79 -9.34 -5.27 -19.43
N LEU A 80 -9.18 -3.99 -19.74
CA LEU A 80 -8.96 -3.50 -21.10
C LEU A 80 -7.75 -4.18 -21.75
N VAL A 81 -6.60 -4.13 -21.08
CA VAL A 81 -5.37 -4.75 -21.61
C VAL A 81 -5.53 -6.26 -21.71
N GLN A 82 -6.09 -6.91 -20.69
CA GLN A 82 -6.30 -8.36 -20.72
C GLN A 82 -7.20 -8.79 -21.88
N TYR A 83 -8.32 -8.09 -22.09
CA TYR A 83 -9.24 -8.37 -23.18
C TYR A 83 -8.54 -8.32 -24.54
N TYR A 84 -7.76 -7.28 -24.83
CA TYR A 84 -7.08 -7.14 -26.12
C TYR A 84 -5.83 -8.03 -26.26
N MET A 85 -5.27 -8.52 -25.16
CA MET A 85 -4.24 -9.58 -25.20
C MET A 85 -4.85 -10.95 -25.56
N GLU A 86 -6.05 -11.25 -25.04
CA GLU A 86 -6.73 -12.54 -25.25
C GLU A 86 -7.50 -12.58 -26.59
N ASN A 87 -8.01 -11.43 -27.05
CA ASN A 87 -8.81 -11.32 -28.28
C ASN A 87 -8.01 -10.65 -29.42
N MET A 88 -7.01 -11.37 -29.92
CA MET A 88 -6.20 -10.92 -31.06
C MET A 88 -7.09 -10.61 -32.27
N GLY A 89 -6.89 -9.45 -32.90
CA GLY A 89 -7.69 -8.99 -34.03
C GLY A 89 -8.79 -7.98 -33.70
N GLN A 90 -9.15 -7.79 -32.43
CA GLN A 90 -10.20 -6.83 -32.04
C GLN A 90 -9.70 -5.38 -31.97
N LEU A 91 -8.43 -5.18 -31.60
CA LEU A 91 -7.83 -3.85 -31.59
C LEU A 91 -7.39 -3.48 -33.01
N LYS A 92 -8.00 -2.46 -33.60
CA LYS A 92 -7.74 -2.04 -34.98
C LYS A 92 -7.55 -0.53 -35.10
N GLU A 93 -6.73 -0.12 -36.05
CA GLU A 93 -6.63 1.27 -36.48
C GLU A 93 -7.80 1.68 -37.39
N LYS A 94 -7.92 2.98 -37.67
CA LYS A 94 -8.93 3.54 -38.57
C LYS A 94 -8.85 3.00 -40.01
N ASN A 95 -7.66 2.58 -40.44
CA ASN A 95 -7.42 1.95 -41.74
C ASN A 95 -7.80 0.44 -41.75
N GLY A 96 -8.20 -0.14 -40.60
CA GLY A 96 -8.56 -1.53 -40.45
C GLY A 96 -7.41 -2.47 -40.08
N GLU A 97 -6.17 -1.97 -39.98
CA GLU A 97 -5.02 -2.78 -39.56
C GLU A 97 -5.14 -3.20 -38.10
N VAL A 98 -4.82 -4.46 -37.83
CA VAL A 98 -4.83 -5.04 -36.48
C VAL A 98 -3.60 -4.57 -35.70
N ILE A 99 -3.81 -4.24 -34.42
CA ILE A 99 -2.75 -4.00 -33.44
C ILE A 99 -2.77 -5.14 -32.43
N GLU A 100 -1.64 -5.82 -32.26
CA GLU A 100 -1.54 -6.98 -31.38
C GLU A 100 -0.79 -6.63 -30.09
N LEU A 101 -1.43 -6.92 -28.95
CA LEU A 101 -0.80 -6.79 -27.63
C LEU A 101 -0.22 -8.14 -27.21
N LYS A 102 1.04 -8.38 -27.54
CA LYS A 102 1.68 -9.69 -27.30
C LYS A 102 2.52 -9.69 -26.03
N PHE A 103 3.37 -8.68 -25.86
CA PHE A 103 4.42 -8.71 -24.85
C PHE A 103 4.39 -7.46 -23.96
N PRO A 104 3.95 -7.55 -22.69
CA PRO A 104 3.99 -6.40 -21.80
C PRO A 104 5.44 -5.98 -21.52
N LEU A 105 5.78 -4.73 -21.81
CA LEU A 105 7.05 -4.14 -21.39
C LEU A 105 6.91 -3.67 -19.95
N ASN A 106 7.44 -4.44 -19.02
CA ASN A 106 7.31 -4.18 -17.59
C ASN A 106 8.08 -2.91 -17.16
N SER A 107 7.46 -2.15 -16.26
CA SER A 107 8.06 -0.99 -15.62
C SER A 107 9.14 -1.42 -14.63
N SER A 108 10.27 -0.74 -14.71
CA SER A 108 11.36 -0.82 -13.73
C SER A 108 11.21 0.26 -12.64
N ASP A 109 10.15 1.08 -12.71
CA ASP A 109 9.89 2.17 -11.78
C ASP A 109 9.36 1.62 -10.44
N PRO A 110 10.13 1.73 -9.34
CA PRO A 110 9.74 1.23 -8.04
C PRO A 110 8.65 2.09 -7.36
N THR A 111 8.33 3.28 -7.87
CA THR A 111 7.36 4.20 -7.24
C THR A 111 5.94 3.66 -7.15
N SER A 112 5.63 2.62 -7.93
CA SER A 112 4.34 1.93 -7.88
C SER A 112 4.24 0.88 -6.76
N GLU A 113 5.36 0.54 -6.12
CA GLU A 113 5.45 -0.51 -5.10
C GLU A 113 5.19 0.04 -3.70
N ARG A 114 4.30 -0.60 -2.93
CA ARG A 114 3.93 -0.11 -1.58
C ARG A 114 5.12 -0.10 -0.62
N TRP A 115 6.10 -0.98 -0.80
CA TRP A 115 7.32 -1.07 0.02
C TRP A 115 8.41 -0.07 -0.36
N PHE A 116 8.22 0.75 -1.41
CA PHE A 116 9.16 1.77 -1.81
C PHE A 116 8.82 3.12 -1.14
N HIS A 117 9.76 3.67 -0.38
CA HIS A 117 9.59 4.90 0.41
C HIS A 117 10.27 6.12 -0.21
N GLY A 118 10.91 5.97 -1.38
CA GLY A 118 11.65 7.05 -2.04
C GLY A 118 12.73 7.65 -1.12
N PRO A 119 12.85 8.98 -1.02
CA PRO A 119 13.85 9.64 -0.20
C PRO A 119 13.51 9.53 1.31
N LEU A 120 13.99 8.46 1.94
CA LEU A 120 13.87 8.22 3.38
C LEU A 120 15.27 8.04 4.00
N SER A 121 15.52 8.68 5.14
CA SER A 121 16.80 8.54 5.83
C SER A 121 16.95 7.15 6.46
N GLY A 122 18.19 6.69 6.64
CA GLY A 122 18.45 5.41 7.32
C GLY A 122 17.90 5.38 8.74
N LYS A 123 18.09 6.48 9.48
CA LYS A 123 17.59 6.63 10.86
C LYS A 123 16.06 6.62 10.93
N ASP A 124 15.40 7.30 9.99
CA ASP A 124 13.93 7.31 9.93
C ASP A 124 13.38 5.94 9.55
N ALA A 125 14.01 5.27 8.59
CA ALA A 125 13.64 3.92 8.18
C ALA A 125 13.78 2.93 9.34
N GLU A 126 14.90 2.97 10.05
CA GLU A 126 15.16 2.16 11.24
C GLU A 126 14.09 2.38 12.32
N ARG A 127 13.82 3.64 12.67
CA ARG A 127 12.75 3.99 13.62
C ARG A 127 11.40 3.42 13.19
N LEU A 128 11.01 3.62 11.94
CA LEU A 128 9.70 3.17 11.42
C LEU A 128 9.53 1.65 11.51
N VAL A 129 10.54 0.87 11.08
CA VAL A 129 10.43 -0.60 11.09
C VAL A 129 10.55 -1.19 12.50
N LEU A 130 11.28 -0.54 13.42
CA LEU A 130 11.37 -0.97 14.81
C LEU A 130 10.10 -0.67 15.61
N GLU A 131 9.52 0.53 15.43
CA GLU A 131 8.32 0.94 16.15
C GLU A 131 7.06 0.23 15.64
N LYS A 132 6.91 0.11 14.31
CA LYS A 132 5.65 -0.35 13.69
C LYS A 132 5.79 -1.63 12.87
N GLY A 133 7.01 -1.99 12.48
CA GLY A 133 7.26 -3.23 11.73
C GLY A 133 7.24 -4.45 12.65
N LYS A 134 7.22 -5.63 12.05
CA LYS A 134 7.40 -6.93 12.73
C LYS A 134 8.65 -7.61 12.20
N ASN A 135 9.06 -8.73 12.81
CA ASN A 135 10.21 -9.47 12.30
C ASN A 135 10.02 -9.87 10.82
N GLY A 136 11.03 -9.57 10.00
CA GLY A 136 10.99 -9.70 8.54
C GLY A 136 10.20 -8.60 7.81
N SER A 137 9.82 -7.52 8.48
CA SER A 137 9.32 -6.30 7.83
C SER A 137 10.45 -5.64 7.05
N PHE A 138 10.16 -5.20 5.83
CA PHE A 138 11.15 -4.57 4.97
C PHE A 138 10.61 -3.39 4.18
N LEU A 139 11.49 -2.45 3.84
CA LEU A 139 11.22 -1.36 2.91
C LEU A 139 12.44 -1.10 2.02
N VAL A 140 12.23 -0.47 0.87
CA VAL A 140 13.31 0.03 0.02
C VAL A 140 13.22 1.55 -0.05
N ARG A 141 14.38 2.20 0.04
CA ARG A 141 14.52 3.66 0.02
C ARG A 141 15.70 4.06 -0.87
N GLU A 142 15.73 5.32 -1.27
CA GLU A 142 16.88 5.91 -1.95
C GLU A 142 18.09 5.99 -1.00
N SER A 143 19.28 5.78 -1.56
CA SER A 143 20.52 5.96 -0.81
C SER A 143 20.86 7.44 -0.69
N GLN A 144 21.01 7.90 0.56
CA GLN A 144 21.47 9.26 0.85
C GLN A 144 22.99 9.43 0.69
N SER A 145 23.75 8.34 0.81
CA SER A 145 25.22 8.38 0.72
C SER A 145 25.74 8.22 -0.71
N LYS A 146 24.97 7.55 -1.58
CA LYS A 146 25.31 7.37 -2.99
C LYS A 146 24.08 7.64 -3.87
N PRO A 147 23.96 8.85 -4.44
CA PRO A 147 22.86 9.18 -5.34
C PRO A 147 22.76 8.18 -6.50
N GLY A 148 21.55 7.70 -6.79
CA GLY A 148 21.27 6.70 -7.82
C GLY A 148 21.23 5.25 -7.32
N ASP A 149 21.81 4.97 -6.15
CA ASP A 149 21.70 3.68 -5.47
C ASP A 149 20.51 3.66 -4.50
N TYR A 150 20.14 2.46 -4.05
CA TYR A 150 19.02 2.21 -3.15
C TYR A 150 19.49 1.45 -1.91
N VAL A 151 18.64 1.38 -0.89
CA VAL A 151 18.90 0.62 0.34
C VAL A 151 17.65 -0.17 0.70
N LEU A 152 17.82 -1.49 0.85
CA LEU A 152 16.82 -2.38 1.42
C LEU A 152 17.03 -2.41 2.94
N THR A 153 16.03 -1.96 3.68
CA THR A 153 16.02 -1.93 5.14
C THR A 153 15.12 -3.03 5.64
N VAL A 154 15.63 -3.93 6.48
CA VAL A 154 14.93 -5.12 6.97
C VAL A 154 15.03 -5.18 8.48
N ARG A 155 13.90 -5.38 9.16
CA ARG A 155 13.89 -5.73 10.58
C ARG A 155 14.18 -7.21 10.75
N THR A 156 15.24 -7.54 11.48
CA THR A 156 15.66 -8.87 11.87
C THR A 156 15.64 -8.94 13.40
N ASP A 157 14.54 -9.49 13.93
CA ASP A 157 14.23 -9.51 15.37
C ASP A 157 14.26 -8.10 15.98
N ASP A 158 15.25 -7.83 16.84
CA ASP A 158 15.46 -6.55 17.54
C ASP A 158 16.51 -5.66 16.85
N LYS A 159 16.94 -6.03 15.65
CA LYS A 159 17.93 -5.30 14.86
C LYS A 159 17.37 -4.89 13.51
N VAL A 160 18.04 -3.92 12.90
CA VAL A 160 17.76 -3.48 11.53
C VAL A 160 19.01 -3.69 10.69
N THR A 161 18.85 -4.44 9.61
CA THR A 161 19.87 -4.65 8.59
C THR A 161 19.60 -3.69 7.42
N HIS A 162 20.64 -2.97 7.00
CA HIS A 162 20.61 -2.16 5.79
C HIS A 162 21.48 -2.81 4.71
N VAL A 163 20.84 -3.26 3.63
CA VAL A 163 21.51 -3.85 2.47
C VAL A 163 21.58 -2.80 1.36
N MET A 164 22.80 -2.54 0.87
CA MET A 164 23.02 -1.62 -0.24
C MET A 164 22.59 -2.27 -1.56
N ILE A 165 21.75 -1.59 -2.34
CA ILE A 165 21.37 -1.99 -3.69
C ILE A 165 22.01 -1.01 -4.67
N ARG A 166 22.89 -1.52 -5.52
CA ARG A 166 23.60 -0.75 -6.54
C ARG A 166 22.81 -0.75 -7.84
N PHE A 167 22.81 0.38 -8.54
CA PHE A 167 22.31 0.46 -9.91
C PHE A 167 23.47 0.65 -10.89
N GLN A 168 23.82 -0.40 -11.62
CA GLN A 168 24.96 -0.43 -12.55
C GLN A 168 24.57 -1.17 -13.84
N ASP A 169 25.04 -0.68 -14.99
CA ASP A 169 24.73 -1.25 -16.32
C ASP A 169 23.23 -1.46 -16.56
N ASN A 170 22.41 -0.51 -16.08
CA ASN A 170 20.95 -0.56 -16.14
C ASN A 170 20.32 -1.78 -15.43
N LYS A 171 21.01 -2.32 -14.43
CA LYS A 171 20.56 -3.45 -13.59
C LYS A 171 20.80 -3.17 -12.10
N PHE A 172 20.08 -3.88 -11.25
CA PHE A 172 20.15 -3.80 -9.80
C PHE A 172 20.86 -5.02 -9.21
N ASP A 173 21.74 -4.80 -8.23
CA ASP A 173 22.39 -5.89 -7.48
C ASP A 173 22.71 -5.46 -6.03
N VAL A 174 23.05 -6.42 -5.16
CA VAL A 174 23.32 -6.17 -3.73
C VAL A 174 24.81 -6.25 -3.36
N GLY A 175 25.72 -6.11 -4.32
CA GLY A 175 27.17 -6.25 -4.08
C GLY A 175 27.81 -7.46 -4.77
N GLY A 176 27.01 -8.47 -5.12
CA GLY A 176 27.45 -9.70 -5.79
C GLY A 176 26.28 -10.65 -6.05
N GLY A 177 26.51 -11.67 -6.88
CA GLY A 177 25.47 -12.64 -7.29
C GLY A 177 24.67 -12.17 -8.51
N ASP A 178 23.36 -12.42 -8.46
CA ASP A 178 22.43 -12.15 -9.56
C ASP A 178 22.21 -10.64 -9.77
N LYS A 179 21.98 -10.26 -11.04
CA LYS A 179 21.62 -8.90 -11.46
C LYS A 179 20.18 -8.87 -11.96
N PHE A 180 19.42 -7.84 -11.57
CA PHE A 180 17.98 -7.75 -11.83
C PHE A 180 17.63 -6.54 -12.70
N ASP A 181 16.56 -6.65 -13.49
CA ASP A 181 16.09 -5.54 -14.36
C ASP A 181 15.24 -4.52 -13.61
N SER A 182 14.72 -4.87 -12.43
CA SER A 182 13.93 -4.00 -11.58
C SER A 182 14.17 -4.28 -10.09
N LEU A 183 13.89 -3.29 -9.24
CA LEU A 183 13.89 -3.47 -7.79
C LEU A 183 12.82 -4.49 -7.36
N SER A 184 11.69 -4.57 -8.06
CA SER A 184 10.65 -5.57 -7.79
C SER A 184 11.15 -6.99 -8.00
N ASP A 185 11.89 -7.24 -9.09
CA ASP A 185 12.46 -8.56 -9.37
C ASP A 185 13.54 -8.93 -8.34
N LEU A 186 14.36 -7.96 -7.93
CA LEU A 186 15.35 -8.13 -6.86
C LEU A 186 14.66 -8.52 -5.54
N VAL A 187 13.62 -7.78 -5.14
CA VAL A 187 12.87 -8.07 -3.91
C VAL A 187 12.20 -9.44 -4.00
N GLU A 188 11.54 -9.77 -5.10
CA GLU A 188 10.89 -11.08 -5.27
C GLU A 188 11.87 -12.25 -5.23
N HIS A 189 13.06 -12.08 -5.79
CA HIS A 189 14.12 -13.06 -5.69
C HIS A 189 14.53 -13.26 -4.22
N TYR A 190 14.87 -12.19 -3.49
CA TYR A 190 15.33 -12.30 -2.10
C TYR A 190 14.22 -12.63 -1.09
N LYS A 191 12.94 -12.51 -1.48
CA LYS A 191 11.81 -13.10 -0.73
C LYS A 191 11.82 -14.62 -0.78
N LYS A 192 12.22 -15.22 -1.91
CA LYS A 192 12.30 -16.67 -2.10
C LYS A 192 13.64 -17.26 -1.65
N ASN A 193 14.72 -16.49 -1.83
CA ASN A 193 16.09 -16.86 -1.49
C ASN A 193 16.64 -15.85 -0.46
N PRO A 194 16.42 -16.07 0.85
CA PRO A 194 16.85 -15.14 1.89
C PRO A 194 18.36 -14.89 1.87
N MET A 195 18.77 -13.65 2.15
CA MET A 195 20.19 -13.31 2.26
C MET A 195 20.75 -13.81 3.59
N VAL A 196 22.04 -14.11 3.64
CA VAL A 196 22.74 -14.51 4.88
C VAL A 196 23.89 -13.53 5.13
N GLU A 197 23.88 -12.89 6.29
CA GLU A 197 24.99 -12.05 6.72
C GLU A 197 26.22 -12.87 7.07
N THR A 198 27.41 -12.24 7.07
CA THR A 198 28.66 -12.87 7.51
C THR A 198 28.59 -13.37 8.96
N THR A 199 27.71 -12.78 9.77
CA THR A 199 27.42 -13.19 11.15
C THR A 199 26.62 -14.48 11.25
N GLY A 200 26.10 -15.00 10.13
CA GLY A 200 25.20 -16.16 10.07
C GLY A 200 23.72 -15.80 10.19
N THR A 201 23.38 -14.52 10.40
CA THR A 201 21.99 -14.06 10.50
C THR A 201 21.30 -14.15 9.13
N VAL A 202 20.14 -14.80 9.07
CA VAL A 202 19.34 -14.91 7.85
C VAL A 202 18.36 -13.74 7.76
N VAL A 203 18.47 -12.96 6.70
CA VAL A 203 17.64 -11.78 6.42
C VAL A 203 16.43 -12.21 5.60
N HIS A 204 15.28 -12.32 6.26
CA HIS A 204 14.03 -12.72 5.62
C HIS A 204 13.17 -11.53 5.22
N LEU A 205 12.82 -11.44 3.93
CA LEU A 205 11.84 -10.48 3.43
C LEU A 205 10.42 -11.07 3.53
N LYS A 206 9.78 -10.91 4.68
CA LYS A 206 8.45 -11.49 4.93
C LYS A 206 7.34 -10.52 4.55
N ASN A 207 7.37 -9.31 5.13
CA ASN A 207 6.25 -8.38 5.09
C ASN A 207 6.69 -7.02 4.52
N PRO A 208 6.08 -6.53 3.44
CA PRO A 208 6.35 -5.17 2.98
C PRO A 208 5.88 -4.18 4.05
N PHE A 209 6.76 -3.27 4.45
CA PHE A 209 6.43 -2.13 5.29
C PHE A 209 5.98 -0.99 4.38
N ASN A 210 4.67 -0.77 4.30
CA ASN A 210 4.09 0.07 3.27
C ASN A 210 4.30 1.57 3.55
N ALA A 211 4.61 2.36 2.53
CA ALA A 211 4.72 3.80 2.61
C ALA A 211 3.33 4.45 2.76
N THR A 212 3.11 5.15 3.88
CA THR A 212 1.96 6.05 4.10
C THR A 212 2.28 7.50 3.72
N ARG A 213 3.57 7.87 3.60
CA ARG A 213 3.99 9.18 3.09
C ARG A 213 3.96 9.16 1.56
N ILE A 214 3.22 10.10 0.98
CA ILE A 214 3.04 10.22 -0.46
C ILE A 214 3.58 11.58 -0.90
N THR A 215 4.41 11.61 -1.95
CA THR A 215 4.73 12.86 -2.63
C THR A 215 3.46 13.33 -3.35
N ALA A 216 3.09 14.62 -3.25
CA ALA A 216 1.84 15.12 -3.83
C ALA A 216 1.69 14.79 -5.34
N SER A 217 2.81 14.67 -6.07
CA SER A 217 2.86 14.28 -7.48
C SER A 217 2.50 12.82 -7.78
N THR A 218 2.55 11.93 -6.78
CA THR A 218 2.28 10.49 -6.95
C THR A 218 0.99 10.03 -6.26
N ILE A 219 0.19 10.98 -5.75
CA ILE A 219 -1.02 10.68 -4.98
C ILE A 219 -2.04 9.87 -5.77
N GLU A 220 -2.23 10.14 -7.07
CA GLU A 220 -3.15 9.39 -7.92
C GLU A 220 -2.76 7.91 -8.07
N ASN A 221 -1.46 7.61 -8.10
CA ASN A 221 -0.97 6.24 -8.16
C ASN A 221 -1.21 5.52 -6.84
N ARG A 222 -1.02 6.21 -5.70
CA ARG A 222 -1.32 5.66 -4.38
C ARG A 222 -2.81 5.39 -4.22
N VAL A 223 -3.66 6.32 -4.65
CA VAL A 223 -5.12 6.12 -4.66
C VAL A 223 -5.44 4.82 -5.38
N LYS A 224 -4.99 4.63 -6.63
CA LYS A 224 -5.26 3.39 -7.39
C LYS A 224 -4.77 2.11 -6.72
N VAL A 225 -3.63 2.15 -6.02
CA VAL A 225 -3.12 0.99 -5.27
C VAL A 225 -3.97 0.72 -4.03
N LEU A 226 -4.45 1.75 -3.37
CA LEU A 226 -5.31 1.65 -2.19
C LEU A 226 -6.77 1.30 -2.53
N THR A 227 -7.24 1.60 -3.75
CA THR A 227 -8.57 1.20 -4.23
C THR A 227 -8.62 -0.26 -4.70
N LYS A 228 -7.49 -0.93 -4.92
CA LYS A 228 -7.49 -2.36 -5.26
C LYS A 228 -7.97 -3.18 -4.05
N GLU A 229 -9.05 -3.92 -4.24
CA GLU A 229 -9.57 -4.87 -3.25
C GLU A 229 -8.62 -6.05 -3.09
N ASN A 230 -8.36 -6.44 -1.84
CA ASN A 230 -7.53 -7.58 -1.52
C ASN A 230 -8.40 -8.85 -1.59
N VAL A 231 -8.27 -9.65 -2.66
CA VAL A 231 -9.11 -10.85 -2.93
C VAL A 231 -9.05 -11.89 -1.79
N GLN A 232 -8.08 -11.79 -0.89
CA GLN A 232 -7.91 -12.69 0.25
C GLN A 232 -8.75 -12.32 1.49
N ASN A 233 -9.24 -11.07 1.58
CA ASN A 233 -10.05 -10.62 2.71
C ASN A 233 -11.32 -9.93 2.20
N PHE A 234 -12.48 -10.50 2.51
CA PHE A 234 -13.82 -9.96 2.24
C PHE A 234 -13.88 -8.42 2.19
N GLY A 235 -13.83 -7.85 0.98
CA GLY A 235 -14.27 -6.49 0.65
C GLY A 235 -13.54 -5.33 1.31
N LYS A 236 -12.35 -5.51 1.91
CA LYS A 236 -11.59 -4.38 2.49
C LYS A 236 -10.43 -3.97 1.58
N ALA A 237 -10.60 -2.83 0.92
CA ALA A 237 -9.60 -2.20 0.06
C ALA A 237 -8.41 -1.66 0.87
N GLY A 238 -7.26 -1.41 0.22
CA GLY A 238 -6.06 -0.89 0.88
C GLY A 238 -6.26 0.45 1.62
N PHE A 239 -7.24 1.26 1.22
CA PHE A 239 -7.67 2.45 1.98
C PHE A 239 -8.23 2.12 3.36
N TRP A 240 -8.99 1.03 3.48
CA TRP A 240 -9.57 0.59 4.75
C TRP A 240 -8.49 0.11 5.71
N GLU A 241 -7.45 -0.57 5.21
CA GLU A 241 -6.28 -0.96 6.01
C GLU A 241 -5.58 0.27 6.60
N GLU A 242 -5.26 1.28 5.77
CA GLU A 242 -4.62 2.50 6.26
C GLU A 242 -5.51 3.30 7.22
N PHE A 243 -6.82 3.28 7.01
CA PHE A 243 -7.78 3.97 7.87
C PHE A 243 -7.90 3.32 9.25
N GLU A 244 -7.90 1.99 9.33
CA GLU A 244 -7.92 1.26 10.59
C GLU A 244 -6.59 1.40 11.34
N ASP A 245 -5.45 1.35 10.64
CA ASP A 245 -4.14 1.65 11.24
C ASP A 245 -4.12 3.06 11.89
N ILE A 246 -4.78 4.05 11.27
CA ILE A 246 -4.92 5.41 11.83
C ILE A 246 -5.85 5.45 13.05
N LYS A 247 -6.93 4.64 13.06
CA LYS A 247 -7.84 4.56 14.22
C LYS A 247 -7.17 3.92 15.42
N ASP A 248 -6.52 2.78 15.22
CA ASP A 248 -5.84 2.04 16.27
C ASP A 248 -4.75 2.90 16.91
N MET A 249 -3.97 3.64 16.09
CA MET A 249 -2.98 4.60 16.60
C MET A 249 -3.57 5.71 17.48
N LYS A 250 -4.77 6.22 17.14
CA LYS A 250 -5.44 7.27 17.94
C LYS A 250 -6.03 6.74 19.23
N GLU A 251 -6.48 5.49 19.23
CA GLU A 251 -7.00 4.82 20.41
C GLU A 251 -5.88 4.53 21.40
N ASP A 252 -4.71 4.08 20.93
CA ASP A 252 -3.51 3.93 21.74
C ASP A 252 -2.99 5.27 22.31
N GLU A 253 -3.01 6.35 21.53
CA GLU A 253 -2.66 7.69 22.02
C GLU A 253 -3.64 8.22 23.08
N MET A 254 -4.96 8.02 22.89
CA MET A 254 -5.97 8.38 23.90
C MET A 254 -5.78 7.57 25.18
N ASN A 255 -5.57 6.27 25.07
CA ASN A 255 -5.37 5.38 26.21
C ASN A 255 -4.07 5.71 26.96
N ALA A 256 -2.99 6.03 26.24
CA ALA A 256 -1.73 6.47 26.84
C ALA A 256 -1.86 7.82 27.56
N THR A 257 -2.63 8.76 26.98
CA THR A 257 -2.91 10.07 27.60
C THR A 257 -3.75 9.92 28.86
N GLN A 258 -4.78 9.08 28.82
CA GLN A 258 -5.64 8.80 29.96
C GLN A 258 -4.87 8.08 31.09
N SER A 259 -3.97 7.16 30.73
CA SER A 259 -3.08 6.48 31.69
C SER A 259 -2.09 7.44 32.35
N ARG A 260 -1.50 8.38 31.59
CA ARG A 260 -0.62 9.43 32.15
C ARG A 260 -1.36 10.36 33.11
N GLN A 261 -2.61 10.72 32.79
CA GLN A 261 -3.45 11.54 33.69
C GLN A 261 -3.86 10.80 34.96
N LEU A 262 -4.17 9.50 34.86
CA LEU A 262 -4.43 8.67 36.04
C LEU A 262 -3.19 8.57 36.95
N MET A 263 -1.99 8.38 36.39
CA MET A 263 -0.75 8.35 37.17
C MET A 263 -0.46 9.70 37.85
N ALA A 264 -0.63 10.83 37.16
CA ALA A 264 -0.46 12.16 37.74
C ALA A 264 -1.47 12.47 38.88
N ASN A 265 -2.68 11.90 38.81
CA ASN A 265 -3.69 12.04 39.86
C ASN A 265 -3.40 11.15 41.10
N VAL A 266 -2.66 10.05 40.92
CA VAL A 266 -2.18 9.20 42.03
C VAL A 266 -1.03 9.90 42.78
N ASP A 267 -0.12 10.56 42.06
CA ASP A 267 0.98 11.30 42.69
C ASP A 267 0.51 12.55 43.45
N THR A 268 -0.54 13.23 42.96
CA THR A 268 -1.15 14.38 43.65
C THR A 268 -2.02 13.99 44.84
N SER A 269 -2.60 12.78 44.86
CA SER A 269 -3.32 12.25 46.04
C SER A 269 -2.38 11.66 47.10
N SER A 270 -1.17 11.25 46.73
CA SER A 270 -0.07 10.87 47.63
C SER A 270 0.49 12.09 48.40
N MET A 271 0.52 13.28 47.79
CA MET A 271 1.03 14.51 48.43
C MET A 271 0.05 15.19 49.41
N ASN A 272 -1.21 14.75 49.51
CA ASN A 272 -2.22 15.36 50.39
C ASN A 272 -2.47 14.61 51.71
N ASN A 273 -1.63 13.63 52.07
CA ASN A 273 -1.77 12.85 53.31
C ASN A 273 -0.58 12.99 54.27
N THR A 274 -0.03 14.20 54.39
CA THR A 274 0.80 14.60 55.54
C THR A 274 0.50 16.05 55.87
N ASP A 275 -0.56 16.28 56.64
CA ASP A 275 -0.66 17.34 57.66
C ASP A 275 -2.13 17.50 58.05
N SER A 276 -2.49 17.02 59.23
CA SER A 276 -3.29 17.73 60.25
C SER A 276 -3.92 16.75 61.22
N ASP A 277 -3.17 16.46 62.28
CA ASP A 277 -3.73 15.99 63.53
C ASP A 277 -4.59 17.10 64.18
N ALA A 278 -5.69 16.62 64.76
CA ALA A 278 -6.37 17.13 65.94
C ALA A 278 -7.47 18.22 65.83
N ASN A 279 -8.59 17.84 66.45
CA ASN A 279 -9.61 18.64 67.15
C ASN A 279 -10.66 19.40 66.31
N GLU A 280 -11.95 19.41 66.63
CA GLU A 280 -12.81 18.70 67.59
C GLU A 280 -14.25 19.23 67.36
N HIS A 281 -15.26 18.47 67.81
CA HIS A 281 -16.62 18.89 68.18
C HIS A 281 -17.76 19.04 67.12
N ASN A 282 -18.77 18.19 67.38
CA ASN A 282 -20.09 18.02 66.76
C ASN A 282 -21.01 19.25 66.84
N TYR A 283 -21.87 19.44 65.82
CA TYR A 283 -23.31 19.67 65.99
C TYR A 283 -24.11 19.28 64.72
N THR A 284 -25.27 18.70 64.97
CA THR A 284 -26.28 18.04 64.11
C THR A 284 -26.82 18.84 62.91
N LYS A 285 -27.18 18.14 61.80
CA LYS A 285 -28.38 18.48 60.99
C LYS A 285 -28.83 17.38 60.00
N HIS A 286 -30.14 17.16 60.00
CA HIS A 286 -30.96 16.28 59.16
C HIS A 286 -31.03 16.69 57.68
N THR A 287 -31.44 15.72 56.84
CA THR A 287 -32.18 15.82 55.53
C THR A 287 -31.37 16.29 54.31
N LEU A 288 -31.51 15.85 53.04
CA LEU A 288 -32.51 15.14 52.21
C LEU A 288 -31.78 14.45 51.03
N LEU A 289 -32.27 13.30 50.55
CA LEU A 289 -31.91 12.72 49.24
C LEU A 289 -32.78 13.33 48.12
N PRO A 290 -32.24 13.74 46.96
CA PRO A 290 -33.05 14.04 45.80
C PRO A 290 -33.28 12.80 44.91
N ALA A 291 -34.50 12.77 44.37
CA ALA A 291 -35.15 11.67 43.69
C ALA A 291 -34.67 11.44 42.24
N LEU A 292 -34.68 10.16 41.83
CA LEU A 292 -34.63 9.72 40.43
C LEU A 292 -35.99 9.93 39.74
N PRO A 293 -36.04 10.42 38.49
CA PRO A 293 -37.27 10.43 37.72
C PRO A 293 -37.56 9.04 37.11
N LEU A 294 -38.78 8.57 37.38
CA LEU A 294 -39.40 7.36 36.84
C LEU A 294 -39.85 7.58 35.38
N LEU A 295 -39.58 6.59 34.51
CA LEU A 295 -40.30 6.42 33.25
C LEU A 295 -41.47 5.44 33.46
N PRO A 296 -42.65 5.65 32.83
CA PRO A 296 -43.81 4.80 33.04
C PRO A 296 -43.81 3.54 32.16
N ASN A 297 -44.28 2.46 32.78
CA ASN A 297 -44.58 1.15 32.22
C ASN A 297 -45.63 1.18 31.10
N SER A 298 -45.46 0.32 30.09
CA SER A 298 -46.59 -0.32 29.41
C SER A 298 -46.30 -1.80 29.13
N ALA A 299 -46.93 -2.63 29.96
CA ALA A 299 -47.61 -3.89 29.66
C ALA A 299 -46.92 -4.96 28.78
N LEU A 300 -46.59 -6.08 29.43
CA LEU A 300 -46.60 -7.43 28.86
C LEU A 300 -47.99 -7.79 28.28
N PRO A 301 -48.04 -8.81 27.42
CA PRO A 301 -48.88 -9.94 27.79
C PRO A 301 -48.15 -11.29 27.76
N HIS A 302 -48.51 -12.09 28.75
CA HIS A 302 -48.29 -13.53 28.87
C HIS A 302 -49.00 -14.33 27.77
N ASN A 303 -48.48 -15.55 27.56
CA ASN A 303 -49.07 -16.79 27.01
C ASN A 303 -48.21 -17.29 25.82
N HIS A 304 -47.82 -18.56 25.69
CA HIS A 304 -48.20 -19.80 26.36
C HIS A 304 -47.09 -20.83 26.07
N CYS A 305 -46.84 -21.76 27.00
CA CYS A 305 -46.05 -22.96 26.77
C CYS A 305 -46.67 -23.84 25.68
N GLN A 306 -45.85 -24.43 24.81
CA GLN A 306 -46.06 -25.83 24.41
C GLN A 306 -44.74 -26.48 23.97
N CYS A 307 -44.33 -27.47 24.76
CA CYS A 307 -43.32 -28.46 24.42
C CYS A 307 -43.81 -29.32 23.25
N GLN A 308 -42.91 -29.76 22.38
CA GLN A 308 -42.95 -31.13 21.85
C GLN A 308 -41.60 -31.58 21.29
N HIS A 309 -41.42 -32.88 21.39
CA HIS A 309 -40.17 -33.65 21.40
C HIS A 309 -39.51 -33.82 20.04
N THR A 310 -38.20 -34.03 20.13
CA THR A 310 -37.36 -34.82 19.24
C THR A 310 -37.98 -36.19 18.91
N ASN A 311 -38.02 -36.51 17.61
CA ASN A 311 -37.55 -37.79 17.09
C ASN A 311 -37.13 -37.61 15.63
#